data_AF-A0A1Q6LGX8-F1
#
_entry.id   AF-A0A1Q6LGX8-F1
#
_cell.length_a   1.000
_cell.length_b   1.000
_cell.length_c   1.000
_cell.angle_alpha   90.00
_cell.angle_beta   90.00
_cell.angle_gamma   90.00
#
_symmetry.space_group_name_H-M   'P 1'
#
loop_
_entity.id
_entity.type
_entity.pdbx_description
1 polymer ?
#
loop_
_entity_poly.entity_id
_entity_poly.type
_entity_poly.pdbx_seq_one_letter_code
_entity_poly.pdbx_strand_id
1 'polypeptide(L)'
;MNKENIIADKVKDVIDIIKDMDIKNKLRFGLCMSSSAYTNLKYRKAHIHSIFDKRLKGIDNEYLTSYVNMRKYLTLLYAMAKIMEMNNAEQNQITMYLYNSI
;
A
#
# COMPACT_ATOMS: atom_id res chain seq x y z
N MET A 1 20.90 19.61 1.72
CA MET A 1 20.01 18.75 0.92
C MET A 1 18.66 19.44 0.79
N ASN A 2 18.14 19.67 -0.42
CA ASN A 2 16.85 20.33 -0.67
C ASN A 2 15.70 19.49 -0.10
N LYS A 3 14.68 20.11 0.52
CA LYS A 3 13.43 19.45 0.97
C LYS A 3 12.73 18.67 -0.15
N GLU A 4 12.75 19.16 -1.38
CA GLU A 4 12.17 18.46 -2.54
C GLU A 4 12.94 17.18 -2.88
N ASN A 5 14.27 17.16 -2.71
CA ASN A 5 15.07 15.95 -2.91
C ASN A 5 14.69 14.88 -1.86
N ILE A 6 14.49 15.29 -0.60
CA ILE A 6 14.08 14.38 0.49
C ILE A 6 12.68 13.79 0.24
N ILE A 7 11.74 14.57 -0.30
CA ILE A 7 10.37 14.13 -0.65
C ILE A 7 10.42 13.11 -1.79
N ALA A 8 11.20 13.39 -2.85
CA ALA A 8 11.36 12.49 -3.98
C ALA A 8 11.98 11.14 -3.55
N ASP A 9 12.94 11.18 -2.63
CA ASP A 9 13.60 9.98 -2.10
C ASP A 9 12.62 9.09 -1.33
N LYS A 10 11.78 9.66 -0.46
CA LYS A 10 10.77 8.91 0.32
C LYS A 10 9.77 8.15 -0.56
N VAL A 11 9.23 8.81 -1.58
CA VAL A 11 8.27 8.19 -2.51
C VAL A 11 8.94 7.09 -3.31
N LYS A 12 10.16 7.34 -3.80
CA LYS A 12 10.94 6.37 -4.55
C LYS A 12 11.24 5.12 -3.72
N ASP A 13 11.66 5.29 -2.46
CA ASP A 13 11.96 4.18 -1.56
C ASP A 13 10.77 3.21 -1.40
N VAL A 14 9.56 3.76 -1.18
CA VAL A 14 8.37 2.92 -1.06
C VAL A 14 7.95 2.30 -2.39
N ILE A 15 8.12 3.01 -3.51
CA ILE A 15 7.88 2.45 -4.84
C ILE A 15 8.81 1.27 -5.12
N ASP A 16 10.09 1.37 -4.75
CA ASP A 16 11.05 0.30 -4.93
C ASP A 16 10.70 -0.92 -4.06
N ILE A 17 10.25 -0.71 -2.82
CA ILE A 17 9.67 -1.77 -1.98
C ILE A 17 8.45 -2.43 -2.65
N ILE A 18 7.55 -1.64 -3.27
CA ILE A 18 6.37 -2.18 -3.97
C ILE A 18 6.77 -3.00 -5.20
N LYS A 19 7.81 -2.60 -5.93
CA LYS A 19 8.29 -3.36 -7.11
C LYS A 19 8.72 -4.77 -6.75
N ASP A 20 9.36 -4.92 -5.59
CA ASP A 20 9.89 -6.20 -5.10
C ASP A 20 8.79 -7.10 -4.47
N MET A 21 7.58 -6.57 -4.23
CA MET A 21 6.47 -7.37 -3.70
C MET A 21 5.86 -8.30 -4.77
N ASP A 22 5.54 -9.53 -4.36
CA ASP A 22 4.64 -10.39 -5.12
C ASP A 22 3.21 -9.81 -5.20
N ILE A 23 2.41 -10.32 -6.13
CA ILE A 23 1.05 -9.82 -6.38
C ILE A 23 0.15 -9.89 -5.15
N LYS A 24 0.26 -10.92 -4.31
CA LYS A 24 -0.56 -11.06 -3.11
C LYS A 24 -0.19 -9.99 -2.09
N ASN A 25 1.10 -9.75 -1.91
CA ASN A 25 1.58 -8.71 -1.01
C ASN A 25 1.25 -7.31 -1.51
N LYS A 26 1.35 -7.02 -2.81
CA LYS A 26 0.85 -5.75 -3.37
C LYS A 26 -0.64 -5.55 -3.10
N LEU A 27 -1.44 -6.62 -3.26
CA LEU A 27 -2.87 -6.56 -2.99
C LEU A 27 -3.19 -6.32 -1.51
N ARG A 28 -2.51 -7.02 -0.61
CA ARG A 28 -2.61 -6.82 0.84
C ARG A 28 -2.16 -5.42 1.26
N PHE A 29 -1.14 -4.87 0.58
CA PHE A 29 -0.70 -3.50 0.83
C PHE A 29 -1.78 -2.49 0.46
N GLY A 30 -2.43 -2.66 -0.68
CA GLY A 30 -3.54 -1.81 -1.10
C GLY A 30 -4.74 -1.88 -0.16
N LEU A 31 -5.04 -3.06 0.40
CA LEU A 31 -6.01 -3.20 1.47
C LEU A 31 -5.62 -2.39 2.71
N CYS A 32 -4.37 -2.53 3.17
CA CYS A 32 -3.86 -1.83 4.35
C CYS A 32 -3.92 -0.30 4.18
N MET A 33 -3.47 0.22 3.03
CA MET A 33 -3.50 1.66 2.74
C MET A 33 -4.94 2.21 2.68
N SER A 34 -5.87 1.44 2.10
CA SER A 34 -7.26 1.87 1.94
C SER A 34 -8.11 1.72 3.20
N SER A 35 -7.75 0.82 4.12
CA SER A 35 -8.44 0.64 5.40
C SER A 35 -7.85 1.48 6.54
N SER A 36 -6.62 1.97 6.40
CA SER A 36 -5.93 2.71 7.47
C SER A 36 -6.52 4.10 7.70
N ALA A 37 -6.66 4.49 8.97
CA ALA A 37 -6.97 5.85 9.38
C ALA A 37 -5.80 6.83 9.17
N TYR A 38 -4.57 6.30 9.01
CA TYR A 38 -3.33 7.08 8.91
C TYR A 38 -2.92 7.43 7.47
N THR A 39 -3.69 6.97 6.48
CA THR A 39 -3.56 7.47 5.11
C THR A 39 -4.54 8.59 4.86
N ASN A 40 -4.18 9.59 4.07
CA ASN A 40 -5.06 10.67 3.68
C ASN A 40 -5.11 10.77 2.15
N LEU A 41 -5.81 9.81 1.58
CA LEU A 41 -5.92 9.63 0.13
C LEU A 41 -6.97 10.58 -0.43
N LYS A 42 -6.63 11.25 -1.54
CA LYS A 42 -7.56 12.07 -2.33
C LYS A 42 -8.66 11.21 -2.96
N TYR A 43 -8.36 9.94 -3.20
CA TYR A 43 -9.26 8.98 -3.82
C TYR A 43 -10.21 8.36 -2.79
N ARG A 44 -11.39 7.91 -3.25
CA ARG A 44 -12.36 7.22 -2.39
C ARG A 44 -11.79 5.90 -1.87
N LYS A 45 -11.37 5.88 -0.61
CA LYS A 45 -10.82 4.70 0.08
C LYS A 45 -11.68 3.44 -0.07
N ALA A 46 -12.99 3.56 0.10
CA ALA A 46 -13.91 2.42 -0.04
C ALA A 46 -13.89 1.80 -1.45
N HIS A 47 -13.73 2.62 -2.50
CA HIS A 47 -13.64 2.13 -3.87
C HIS A 47 -12.31 1.41 -4.12
N ILE A 48 -11.20 2.01 -3.69
CA ILE A 48 -9.88 1.39 -3.73
C ILE A 48 -9.92 0.05 -2.99
N HIS A 49 -10.38 0.04 -1.74
CA HIS A 49 -10.47 -1.14 -0.90
C HIS A 49 -11.22 -2.29 -1.60
N SER A 50 -12.38 -2.01 -2.18
CA SER A 50 -13.19 -3.00 -2.90
C SER A 50 -12.45 -3.65 -4.08
N ILE A 51 -11.69 -2.87 -4.85
CA ILE A 51 -10.91 -3.38 -5.98
C ILE A 51 -9.82 -4.35 -5.48
N PHE A 52 -9.08 -3.96 -4.46
CA PHE A 52 -8.03 -4.79 -3.87
C PHE A 52 -8.58 -6.05 -3.20
N ASP A 53 -9.68 -5.93 -2.44
CA ASP A 53 -10.36 -7.05 -1.78
C ASP A 53 -10.85 -8.07 -2.80
N LYS A 54 -11.55 -7.62 -3.84
CA LYS A 54 -12.07 -8.49 -4.90
C LYS A 54 -10.94 -9.25 -5.61
N ARG A 55 -9.84 -8.58 -5.95
CA ARG A 55 -8.70 -9.21 -6.62
C ARG A 55 -7.99 -10.22 -5.70
N LEU A 56 -7.79 -9.89 -4.42
CA LEU A 56 -7.14 -10.80 -3.48
C LEU A 56 -7.96 -12.06 -3.23
N LYS A 57 -9.29 -11.92 -3.06
CA LYS A 57 -10.22 -13.04 -2.97
C LYS A 57 -10.17 -13.98 -4.17
N GLY A 58 -9.88 -13.45 -5.36
CA GLY A 58 -9.76 -14.23 -6.59
C GLY A 58 -8.49 -15.08 -6.69
N ILE A 59 -7.43 -14.76 -5.95
CA ILE A 59 -6.12 -15.41 -6.10
C ILE A 59 -5.54 -15.99 -4.82
N ASP A 60 -6.18 -15.75 -3.66
CA ASP A 60 -5.65 -16.16 -2.37
C ASP A 60 -6.72 -16.85 -1.51
N ASN A 61 -6.78 -18.18 -1.62
CA ASN A 61 -7.72 -19.00 -0.86
C ASN A 61 -7.53 -18.86 0.67
N GLU A 62 -6.30 -18.66 1.14
CA GLU A 62 -6.00 -18.45 2.57
C GLU A 62 -6.66 -17.16 3.11
N TYR A 63 -6.77 -16.12 2.27
CA TYR A 63 -7.44 -14.87 2.61
C TYR A 63 -8.95 -15.06 2.83
N LEU A 64 -9.58 -15.97 2.08
CA LEU A 64 -11.00 -16.27 2.21
C LEU A 64 -11.34 -17.05 3.48
N THR A 65 -10.42 -17.89 3.94
CA THR A 65 -10.71 -18.91 4.97
C THR A 65 -10.08 -18.64 6.31
N SER A 66 -9.19 -17.65 6.44
CA SER A 66 -8.42 -17.42 7.67
C SER A 66 -8.27 -15.95 8.05
N TYR A 67 -8.11 -15.70 9.36
CA TYR A 67 -7.68 -14.40 9.86
C TYR A 67 -6.23 -14.13 9.44
N VAL A 68 -6.03 -13.13 8.59
CA VAL A 68 -4.69 -12.75 8.12
C VAL A 68 -3.88 -12.19 9.28
N ASN A 69 -2.88 -12.95 9.75
CA ASN A 69 -1.94 -12.45 10.74
C ASN A 69 -0.98 -11.44 10.11
N MET A 70 -1.26 -10.14 10.28
CA MET A 70 -0.44 -9.05 9.73
C MET A 70 1.02 -9.08 10.20
N ARG A 71 1.33 -9.71 11.35
CA ARG A 71 2.71 -9.87 11.85
C ARG A 71 3.58 -10.75 10.94
N LYS A 72 2.99 -11.57 10.08
CA LYS A 72 3.74 -12.36 9.08
C LYS A 72 4.27 -11.48 7.94
N TYR A 73 3.75 -10.27 7.76
CA TYR A 73 4.06 -9.42 6.61
C TYR A 73 4.86 -8.20 7.04
N LEU A 74 6.09 -8.45 7.53
CA LEU A 74 6.96 -7.39 8.05
C LEU A 74 7.23 -6.29 7.01
N THR A 75 7.37 -6.65 5.73
CA THR A 75 7.54 -5.68 4.64
C THR A 75 6.33 -4.77 4.46
N LEU A 76 5.11 -5.28 4.64
CA LEU A 76 3.89 -4.46 4.59
C LEU A 76 3.84 -3.45 5.75
N LEU A 77 4.16 -3.91 6.96
CA LEU A 77 4.20 -3.05 8.14
C LEU A 77 5.28 -1.98 8.01
N TYR A 78 6.45 -2.34 7.50
CA TYR A 78 7.55 -1.42 7.25
C TYR A 78 7.18 -0.36 6.21
N ALA A 79 6.63 -0.78 5.07
CA ALA A 79 6.16 0.16 4.04
C ALA A 79 5.06 1.09 4.59
N MET A 80 4.14 0.56 5.40
CA MET A 80 3.09 1.36 6.02
C MET A 80 3.65 2.39 7.01
N ALA A 81 4.66 2.03 7.80
CA ALA A 81 5.33 2.98 8.69
C ALA A 81 5.94 4.15 7.92
N LYS A 82 6.58 3.87 6.77
CA LYS A 82 7.11 4.91 5.86
C LYS A 82 6.00 5.82 5.32
N ILE A 83 4.86 5.25 4.91
CA ILE A 83 3.68 6.01 4.44
C ILE A 83 3.15 6.99 5.50
N MET A 84 3.18 6.61 6.79
CA MET A 84 2.69 7.48 7.87
C MET A 84 3.54 8.74 8.06
N GLU A 85 4.80 8.73 7.63
CA GLU A 85 5.70 9.89 7.67
C GLU A 85 5.57 10.83 6.46
N MET A 86 4.69 10.48 5.52
CA MET A 86 4.50 11.18 4.25
C MET A 86 3.30 12.10 4.28
N ASN A 87 3.38 13.18 3.52
CA ASN A 87 2.27 14.08 3.28
C ASN A 87 1.27 13.49 2.27
N ASN A 88 0.10 14.11 2.16
CA ASN A 88 -0.98 13.61 1.30
C ASN A 88 -0.55 13.45 -0.17
N ALA A 89 0.28 14.34 -0.73
CA ALA A 89 0.69 14.26 -2.14
C ALA A 89 1.56 13.02 -2.40
N GLU A 90 2.53 12.76 -1.52
CA GLU A 90 3.39 11.58 -1.56
C GLU A 90 2.57 10.28 -1.41
N GLN A 91 1.65 10.23 -0.44
CA GLN A 91 0.77 9.07 -0.23
C GLN A 91 -0.12 8.78 -1.46
N ASN A 92 -0.61 9.83 -2.12
CA ASN A 92 -1.42 9.70 -3.33
C ASN A 92 -0.60 9.21 -4.53
N GLN A 93 0.65 9.66 -4.69
CA GLN A 93 1.55 9.15 -5.72
C GLN A 93 1.78 7.65 -5.55
N ILE A 94 2.07 7.20 -4.33
CA ILE A 94 2.30 5.79 -4.04
C ILE A 94 1.02 4.98 -4.25
N THR A 95 -0.13 5.48 -3.83
CA THR A 95 -1.43 4.81 -4.05
C THR A 95 -1.71 4.63 -5.54
N MET A 96 -1.45 5.65 -6.36
CA MET A 96 -1.62 5.57 -7.80
C MET A 96 -0.64 4.60 -8.45
N TYR A 97 0.62 4.62 -8.03
CA TYR A 97 1.61 3.67 -8.51
C TYR A 97 1.18 2.23 -8.18
N LEU A 98 0.82 1.98 -6.91
CA LEU A 98 0.36 0.68 -6.46
C LEU A 98 -0.84 0.23 -7.28
N TYR A 99 -1.87 1.06 -7.44
CA TYR A 99 -3.07 0.74 -8.23
C TYR A 99 -2.74 0.33 -9.67
N ASN A 100 -1.79 1.00 -10.31
CA ASN A 100 -1.36 0.72 -11.69
C ASN A 100 -0.42 -0.49 -11.80
N SER A 101 0.07 -1.03 -10.69
CA SER A 101 1.04 -2.14 -10.64
C SER A 101 0.41 -3.52 -10.39
N ILE A 102 -0.92 -3.59 -10.38
CA ILE A 102 -1.75 -4.75 -10.01
C ILE A 102 -2.53 -5.25 -11.23
#